data_AF-A0A9P3GIH6-F1
#
_entry.id   AF-A0A9P3GIH6-F1
#
_cell.length_a   1.000
_cell.length_b   1.000
_cell.length_c   1.000
_cell.angle_alpha   90.00
_cell.angle_beta   90.00
_cell.angle_gamma   90.00
#
_symmetry.space_group_name_H-M   'P 1'
#
loop_
_entity.id
_entity.type
_entity.pdbx_description
1 polymer ?
#
loop_
_entity_poly.entity_id
_entity_poly.type
_entity_poly.pdbx_seq_one_letter_code
_entity_poly.pdbx_strand_id
1 'polypeptide(L)'
;MSLLRAATVRHRQALVSALPRRNASTHHDEHHHQEDNTVYPQETWANKVWFSWAFAGLAAAAFYKFAPSPEEDSYLKRLLDHYHIPREVWEKINLKHATMEAQASQGTLLVASAQKPPVYRYRFPQRFEQSSPHLQPVGMSADLSDLVVKGV
;
A
#
# COMPACT_ATOMS: atom_id res chain seq x y z
N MET A 1 4.44 -24.45 44.55
CA MET A 1 5.06 -24.74 43.24
C MET A 1 5.09 -23.45 42.42
N SER A 2 6.11 -22.64 42.64
CA SER A 2 7.15 -22.22 41.67
C SER A 2 6.64 -21.41 40.48
N LEU A 3 6.96 -20.11 40.55
CA LEU A 3 6.86 -19.11 39.52
C LEU A 3 7.82 -19.44 38.37
N LEU A 4 7.31 -19.86 37.20
CA LEU A 4 8.07 -19.81 35.96
C LEU A 4 7.65 -18.60 35.13
N ARG A 5 8.37 -17.54 35.45
CA ARG A 5 8.54 -16.27 34.75
C ARG A 5 9.08 -16.55 33.35
N ALA A 6 8.20 -16.78 32.38
CA ALA A 6 8.58 -16.83 30.97
C ALA A 6 8.88 -15.40 30.49
N ALA A 7 10.16 -15.05 30.45
CA ALA A 7 10.66 -13.82 29.88
C ALA A 7 10.54 -13.88 28.35
N THR A 8 9.48 -13.31 27.79
CA THR A 8 9.43 -13.02 26.35
C THR A 8 10.37 -11.87 26.07
N VAL A 9 11.54 -12.19 25.52
CA VAL A 9 12.49 -11.22 24.96
C VAL A 9 11.75 -10.42 23.89
N ARG A 10 11.39 -9.17 24.21
CA ARG A 10 10.96 -8.18 23.23
C ARG A 10 12.13 -7.92 22.30
N HIS A 11 12.11 -8.54 21.13
CA HIS A 11 12.98 -8.15 20.04
C HIS A 11 12.54 -6.74 19.61
N ARG A 12 13.23 -5.72 20.13
CA ARG A 12 13.13 -4.36 19.59
C ARG A 12 13.76 -4.41 18.21
N GLN A 13 12.97 -4.77 17.21
CA GLN A 13 13.28 -4.42 15.84
C GLN A 13 13.27 -2.89 15.82
N ALA A 14 14.47 -2.31 15.84
CA ALA A 14 14.66 -0.96 15.39
C ALA A 14 14.20 -0.95 13.94
N LEU A 15 12.95 -0.54 13.71
CA LEU A 15 12.52 -0.06 12.41
C LEU A 15 13.36 1.18 12.16
N VAL A 16 14.54 0.97 11.58
CA VAL A 16 15.31 1.99 10.93
C VAL A 16 14.38 2.52 9.85
N SER A 17 13.75 3.66 10.15
CA SER A 17 13.04 4.44 9.18
C SER A 17 14.06 4.85 8.12
N ALA A 18 14.18 4.05 7.07
CA ALA A 18 14.78 4.45 5.81
C ALA A 18 13.83 5.45 5.14
N LEU A 19 13.64 6.60 5.80
CA LEU A 19 13.06 7.76 5.16
C LEU A 19 14.03 8.14 4.03
N PRO A 20 13.56 8.30 2.78
CA PRO A 20 14.38 8.86 1.73
C PRO A 20 14.81 10.25 2.19
N ARG A 21 16.11 10.44 2.44
CA ARG A 21 16.69 11.78 2.55
C ARG A 21 16.51 12.41 1.17
N ARG A 22 15.45 13.20 1.01
CA ARG A 22 15.39 14.17 -0.07
C ARG A 22 16.58 15.10 0.16
N ASN A 23 17.56 15.06 -0.73
CA ASN A 23 18.57 16.10 -0.83
C ASN A 23 17.86 17.36 -1.34
N ALA A 24 17.13 18.02 -0.46
CA ALA A 24 16.61 19.36 -0.68
C ALA A 24 17.74 20.31 -0.28
N SER A 25 18.56 20.72 -1.25
CA SER A 25 19.47 21.84 -1.09
C SER A 25 18.64 23.13 -1.15
N THR A 26 18.22 23.63 0.01
CA THR A 26 17.77 25.02 0.15
C THR A 26 18.93 25.80 0.76
N HIS A 27 19.91 26.14 -0.07
CA HIS A 27 20.94 27.14 0.21
C HIS A 27 20.71 28.26 -0.80
N HIS A 28 20.20 29.41 -0.32
CA HIS A 28 20.28 30.65 -1.07
C HIS A 28 21.68 31.21 -0.83
N ASP A 29 22.66 30.70 -1.57
CA ASP A 29 23.99 31.29 -1.61
C ASP A 29 23.95 32.49 -2.58
N GLU A 30 24.45 33.61 -2.06
CA GLU A 30 24.68 34.86 -2.78
C GLU A 30 25.40 34.61 -4.11
N HIS A 31 24.97 35.35 -5.15
CA HIS A 31 25.59 35.33 -6.48
C HIS A 31 27.03 35.89 -6.42
N HIS A 32 27.97 35.08 -5.95
CA HIS A 32 29.37 35.27 -6.24
C HIS A 32 29.65 34.66 -7.61
N HIS A 33 30.05 35.49 -8.56
CA HIS A 33 30.66 35.06 -9.81
C HIS A 33 31.99 34.36 -9.48
N GLN A 34 31.90 33.09 -9.07
CA GLN A 34 33.05 32.22 -9.02
C GLN A 34 33.34 31.84 -10.47
N GLU A 35 34.37 32.44 -11.06
CA GLU A 35 34.88 32.00 -12.35
C GLU A 35 35.23 30.52 -12.23
N ASP A 36 34.50 29.69 -12.99
CA ASP A 36 34.66 28.25 -13.00
C ASP A 36 36.03 27.91 -13.61
N ASN A 37 37.03 27.77 -12.75
CA ASN A 37 38.40 27.42 -13.13
C ASN A 37 38.59 25.90 -13.29
N THR A 38 37.49 25.15 -13.43
CA THR A 38 37.55 23.71 -13.70
C THR A 38 37.94 23.50 -15.16
N VAL A 39 39.13 22.95 -15.37
CA VAL A 39 39.59 22.54 -16.70
C VAL A 39 38.82 21.28 -17.08
N TYR A 40 37.71 21.46 -17.77
CA TYR A 40 36.96 20.35 -18.35
C TYR A 40 37.83 19.70 -19.44
N PRO A 41 38.02 18.36 -19.42
CA PRO A 41 38.69 17.69 -20.51
C PRO A 41 37.89 17.93 -21.80
N GLN A 42 38.59 18.27 -22.88
CA GLN A 42 37.96 18.56 -24.16
C GLN A 42 37.08 17.39 -24.61
N GLU A 43 35.78 17.65 -24.79
CA GLU A 43 34.81 16.65 -25.23
C GLU A 43 35.15 16.22 -26.66
N THR A 44 35.91 15.15 -26.77
CA THR A 44 36.25 14.51 -28.04
C THR A 44 35.28 13.36 -28.31
N TRP A 45 35.02 13.10 -29.59
CA TRP A 45 34.16 11.99 -30.03
C TRP A 45 34.64 10.61 -29.58
N ALA A 46 35.90 10.50 -29.15
CA ALA A 46 36.52 9.31 -28.59
C ALA A 46 36.45 9.25 -27.04
N ASN A 47 35.57 10.02 -26.41
CA ASN A 47 35.43 9.98 -24.95
C ASN A 47 34.72 8.70 -24.49
N LYS A 48 34.95 8.28 -23.24
CA LYS A 48 34.42 7.00 -22.68
C LYS A 48 32.90 6.89 -22.78
N VAL A 49 32.19 8.02 -22.72
CA VAL A 49 30.73 8.10 -22.86
C VAL A 49 30.29 7.66 -24.26
N TRP A 50 30.92 8.19 -25.31
CA TRP A 50 30.59 7.83 -26.70
C TRP A 50 30.92 6.39 -27.03
N PHE A 51 32.05 5.87 -26.52
CA PHE A 51 32.38 4.45 -26.65
C PHE A 51 31.38 3.57 -25.90
N SER A 52 30.94 3.96 -24.71
CA SER A 52 29.92 3.20 -23.95
C SER A 52 28.61 3.13 -24.73
N TRP A 53 28.18 4.23 -25.36
CA TRP A 53 27.01 4.24 -26.23
C TRP A 53 27.19 3.41 -27.50
N ALA A 54 28.36 3.45 -28.13
CA ALA A 54 28.66 2.61 -29.29
C ALA A 54 28.63 1.11 -28.93
N PHE A 55 29.23 0.72 -27.80
CA PHE A 55 29.17 -0.65 -27.29
C PHE A 55 27.74 -1.06 -26.90
N ALA A 56 26.96 -0.17 -26.28
CA ALA A 56 25.56 -0.43 -25.96
C ALA A 56 24.72 -0.66 -27.23
N GLY A 57 24.91 0.17 -28.26
CA GLY A 57 24.25 -0.01 -29.55
C GLY A 57 24.64 -1.31 -30.24
N LEU A 58 25.93 -1.66 -30.22
CA LEU A 58 26.43 -2.92 -30.78
C LEU A 58 25.91 -4.12 -30.00
N ALA A 59 25.87 -4.04 -28.66
CA ALA A 59 25.30 -5.07 -27.81
C ALA A 59 23.80 -5.27 -28.07
N ALA A 60 23.04 -4.19 -28.28
CA ALA A 60 21.62 -4.27 -28.64
C ALA A 60 21.41 -4.93 -30.01
N ALA A 61 22.22 -4.58 -31.01
CA ALA A 61 22.17 -5.20 -32.33
C ALA A 61 22.56 -6.69 -32.29
N ALA A 62 23.58 -7.03 -31.51
CA ALA A 62 23.99 -8.42 -31.28
C ALA A 62 22.89 -9.20 -30.57
N PHE A 63 22.26 -8.62 -29.54
CA PHE A 63 21.14 -9.23 -28.83
C PHE A 63 19.97 -9.46 -29.78
N TYR A 64 19.57 -8.49 -30.60
CA TYR A 64 18.47 -8.66 -31.54
C TYR A 64 18.72 -9.81 -32.55
N LYS A 65 19.96 -9.96 -33.02
CA LYS A 65 20.29 -10.96 -34.04
C LYS A 65 20.57 -12.36 -33.47
N PHE A 66 21.13 -12.44 -32.27
CA PHE A 66 21.60 -13.69 -31.67
C PHE A 66 20.83 -14.09 -30.40
N ALA A 67 19.80 -13.33 -29.99
CA ALA A 67 18.93 -13.75 -28.90
C ALA A 67 18.25 -15.07 -29.29
N PRO A 68 18.34 -16.10 -28.42
CA PRO A 68 17.63 -17.36 -28.63
C PRO A 68 16.14 -17.08 -28.76
N SER A 69 15.49 -17.74 -29.72
CA SER A 69 14.03 -17.67 -29.80
C SER A 69 13.42 -18.35 -28.57
N PRO A 70 12.24 -17.92 -28.07
CA PRO A 70 11.59 -18.53 -26.91
C PRO A 70 11.33 -20.05 -27.07
N GLU A 71 11.23 -20.50 -28.32
CA GLU A 71 10.96 -21.89 -28.68
C GLU A 71 12.23 -22.75 -28.68
N GLU A 72 13.42 -22.15 -28.77
CA GLU A 72 14.69 -22.85 -28.81
C GLU A 72 15.09 -23.40 -27.42
N ASP A 73 15.49 -24.67 -27.38
CA ASP A 73 15.97 -25.33 -26.16
C ASP A 73 17.42 -24.91 -25.87
N SER A 74 17.58 -23.70 -25.34
CA SER A 74 18.88 -23.18 -24.91
C SER A 74 19.27 -23.73 -23.53
N TYR A 75 20.57 -23.87 -23.29
CA TYR A 75 21.09 -24.29 -21.97
C TYR A 75 20.57 -23.41 -20.83
N LEU A 76 20.42 -22.10 -21.08
CA LEU A 76 19.87 -21.14 -20.12
C LEU A 76 18.39 -21.40 -19.83
N LYS A 77 17.59 -21.71 -20.85
CA LYS A 77 16.18 -22.08 -20.68
C LYS A 77 16.04 -23.33 -19.83
N ARG A 78 16.82 -24.38 -20.11
CA ARG A 78 16.81 -25.61 -19.31
C ARG A 78 17.19 -25.39 -17.85
N LEU A 79 18.18 -24.52 -17.59
CA LEU A 79 18.57 -24.14 -16.25
C LEU A 79 17.45 -23.37 -15.54
N LEU A 80 16.82 -22.42 -16.23
CA LEU A 80 15.70 -21.66 -15.71
C LEU A 80 14.51 -22.58 -15.41
N ASP A 81 14.17 -23.47 -16.33
CA ASP A 81 13.07 -24.43 -16.19
C ASP A 81 13.28 -25.37 -15.01
N HIS A 82 14.52 -25.73 -14.69
CA HIS A 82 14.84 -26.55 -13.53
C HIS A 82 14.54 -25.86 -12.19
N TYR A 83 14.73 -24.54 -12.11
CA TYR A 83 14.52 -23.77 -10.89
C TYR A 83 13.21 -22.96 -10.88
N HIS A 84 12.51 -22.88 -12.01
CA HIS A 84 11.25 -22.15 -12.07
C HIS A 84 10.18 -22.89 -11.29
N ILE A 85 9.37 -22.12 -10.57
CA ILE A 85 8.18 -22.64 -9.93
C ILE A 85 7.10 -22.76 -11.01
N PRO A 86 6.44 -23.94 -11.14
CA PRO A 86 5.42 -24.13 -12.16
C PRO A 86 4.26 -23.17 -11.97
N ARG A 87 3.66 -22.74 -13.08
CA ARG A 87 2.55 -21.77 -13.12
C ARG A 87 1.39 -22.15 -12.18
N GLU A 88 1.07 -23.43 -12.09
CA GLU A 88 -0.02 -23.95 -11.25
C GLU A 88 0.17 -23.65 -9.75
N VAL A 89 1.42 -23.63 -9.28
CA VAL A 89 1.73 -23.31 -7.88
C VAL A 89 1.50 -21.82 -7.62
N TRP A 90 1.93 -20.96 -8.53
CA TRP A 90 1.64 -19.52 -8.46
C TRP A 90 0.16 -19.23 -8.51
N GLU A 91 -0.58 -19.92 -9.38
CA GLU A 91 -2.04 -19.79 -9.46
C GLU A 91 -2.71 -20.16 -8.13
N LYS A 92 -2.31 -21.29 -7.51
CA LYS A 92 -2.82 -21.70 -6.20
C LYS A 92 -2.51 -20.69 -5.10
N ILE A 93 -1.29 -20.14 -5.08
CA ILE A 93 -0.88 -19.12 -4.11
C ILE A 93 -1.71 -17.84 -4.29
N ASN A 94 -1.86 -17.38 -5.54
CA ASN A 94 -2.60 -16.17 -5.86
C ASN A 94 -4.08 -16.31 -5.53
N LEU A 95 -4.68 -17.45 -5.88
CA LEU A 95 -6.08 -17.74 -5.55
C LEU A 95 -6.27 -17.77 -4.03
N LYS A 96 -5.39 -18.46 -3.30
CA LYS A 96 -5.43 -18.47 -1.83
C LYS A 96 -5.35 -17.06 -1.27
N HIS A 97 -4.41 -16.24 -1.75
CA HIS A 97 -4.28 -14.84 -1.33
C HIS A 97 -5.54 -14.02 -1.62
N ALA A 98 -6.09 -14.13 -2.83
CA ALA A 98 -7.31 -13.43 -3.22
C ALA A 98 -8.50 -13.82 -2.32
N THR A 99 -8.65 -15.10 -1.96
CA THR A 99 -9.71 -15.54 -1.05
C THR A 99 -9.53 -15.01 0.37
N MET A 100 -8.30 -14.99 0.89
CA MET A 100 -8.01 -14.47 2.23
C MET A 100 -8.26 -12.95 2.30
N GLU A 101 -7.89 -12.21 1.25
CA GLU A 101 -8.12 -10.77 1.18
C GLU A 101 -9.62 -10.44 1.09
N ALA A 102 -10.37 -11.22 0.30
CA ALA A 102 -11.81 -11.09 0.23
C ALA A 102 -12.48 -11.31 1.60
N GLN A 103 -12.05 -12.32 2.36
CA GLN A 103 -12.55 -12.57 3.71
C GLN A 103 -12.17 -11.46 4.69
N ALA A 104 -10.92 -10.99 4.64
CA ALA A 104 -10.43 -9.90 5.49
C ALA A 104 -11.23 -8.61 5.23
N SER A 105 -11.44 -8.26 3.97
CA SER A 105 -12.21 -7.07 3.60
C SER A 105 -13.67 -7.13 4.07
N GLN A 106 -14.32 -8.30 4.01
CA GLN A 106 -15.66 -8.49 4.58
C GLN A 106 -15.68 -8.27 6.09
N GLY A 107 -14.69 -8.79 6.82
CA GLY A 107 -14.55 -8.55 8.26
C GLY A 107 -14.36 -7.07 8.59
N THR A 108 -13.52 -6.38 7.82
CA THR A 108 -13.33 -4.93 7.96
C THR A 108 -14.61 -4.15 7.68
N LEU A 109 -15.35 -4.50 6.63
CA LEU A 109 -16.61 -3.84 6.30
C LEU A 109 -17.66 -4.03 7.40
N LEU A 110 -17.75 -5.23 7.98
CA LEU A 110 -18.68 -5.51 9.07
C LEU A 110 -18.41 -4.58 10.27
N VAL A 111 -17.14 -4.48 10.69
CA VAL A 111 -16.76 -3.60 11.82
C VAL A 111 -16.91 -2.13 11.46
N ALA A 112 -16.54 -1.72 10.25
CA ALA A 112 -16.66 -0.34 9.80
C ALA A 112 -18.11 0.14 9.65
N SER A 113 -19.01 -0.77 9.25
CA SER A 113 -20.45 -0.49 9.13
C SER A 113 -21.18 -0.47 10.48
N ALA A 114 -20.57 -1.02 11.53
CA ALA A 114 -21.18 -1.09 12.85
C ALA A 114 -21.31 0.33 13.45
N GLN A 115 -22.49 0.91 13.32
CA GLN A 115 -22.83 2.17 13.99
C GLN A 115 -23.47 1.87 15.34
N LYS A 116 -23.10 2.66 16.35
CA LYS A 116 -23.81 2.65 17.63
C LYS A 116 -25.27 3.08 17.38
N PRO A 117 -26.27 2.42 17.99
CA PRO A 117 -27.64 2.87 17.88
C PRO A 117 -27.75 4.35 18.31
N PRO A 118 -28.48 5.19 17.55
CA PRO A 118 -28.58 6.60 17.84
C PRO A 118 -29.26 6.79 19.21
N VAL A 119 -28.59 7.50 20.12
CA VAL A 119 -29.12 7.83 21.43
C VAL A 119 -29.47 9.30 21.47
N TYR A 120 -30.77 9.61 21.43
CA TYR A 120 -31.27 10.97 21.58
C TYR A 120 -31.54 11.25 23.06
N ARG A 121 -30.93 12.33 23.59
CA ARG A 121 -31.13 12.77 24.98
C ARG A 121 -32.14 13.89 25.01
N TYR A 122 -33.34 13.59 25.49
CA TYR A 122 -34.40 14.58 25.65
C TYR A 122 -34.48 15.04 27.11
N ARG A 123 -34.67 16.36 27.31
CA ARG A 123 -34.96 16.93 28.63
C ARG A 123 -36.35 16.55 29.14
N PHE A 124 -37.30 16.32 28.22
CA PHE A 124 -38.69 16.03 28.54
C PHE A 124 -39.18 14.81 27.73
N PRO A 125 -38.91 13.57 28.20
CA PRO A 125 -39.36 12.36 27.51
C PRO A 125 -40.89 12.23 27.48
N GLN A 126 -41.61 12.90 28.39
CA GLN A 126 -43.08 12.88 28.44
C GLN A 126 -43.77 13.45 27.19
N ARG A 127 -43.06 14.18 26.32
CA ARG A 127 -43.64 14.70 25.07
C ARG A 127 -44.04 13.62 24.08
N PHE A 128 -43.46 12.42 24.15
CA PHE A 128 -43.84 11.31 23.26
C PHE A 128 -45.29 10.85 23.50
N GLU A 129 -45.77 10.95 24.73
CA GLU A 129 -47.13 10.56 25.12
C GLU A 129 -48.15 11.72 24.95
N GLN A 130 -47.68 12.96 24.86
CA GLN A 130 -48.52 14.17 24.84
C GLN A 130 -49.02 14.55 23.44
N SER A 131 -49.44 13.57 22.64
CA SER A 131 -49.99 13.83 21.31
C SER A 131 -51.52 13.75 21.33
N SER A 132 -52.18 14.62 20.56
CA SER A 132 -53.64 14.56 20.40
C SER A 132 -54.01 13.45 19.40
N PRO A 133 -54.86 12.47 19.76
CA PRO A 133 -55.27 11.40 18.86
C PRO A 133 -56.02 11.91 17.61
N HIS A 134 -56.61 13.10 17.69
CA HIS A 134 -57.52 13.64 16.67
C HIS A 134 -56.89 14.72 15.78
N LEU A 135 -55.66 15.13 16.07
CA LEU A 135 -55.00 16.27 15.42
C LEU A 135 -53.63 15.89 14.86
N GLN A 136 -53.49 14.61 14.48
CA GLN A 136 -52.28 14.08 13.85
C GLN A 136 -52.41 14.12 12.33
N PRO A 137 -51.61 14.93 11.62
CA PRO A 137 -51.52 14.86 10.17
C PRO A 137 -50.99 13.49 9.72
N VAL A 138 -51.48 13.01 8.58
CA VAL A 138 -51.09 11.72 8.02
C VAL A 138 -49.59 11.69 7.75
N GLY A 139 -48.90 10.64 8.19
CA GLY A 139 -47.46 10.44 7.98
C GLY A 139 -46.55 11.11 9.00
N MET A 140 -47.09 11.77 10.03
CA MET A 140 -46.30 12.42 11.09
C MET A 140 -46.15 11.58 12.36
N SER A 141 -46.84 10.43 12.43
CA SER A 141 -46.67 9.45 13.50
C SER A 141 -45.37 8.65 13.28
N ALA A 142 -44.43 8.76 14.21
CA ALA A 142 -43.28 7.87 14.26
C ALA A 142 -43.67 6.56 14.96
N ASP A 143 -43.18 5.43 14.47
CA ASP A 143 -43.28 4.17 15.19
C ASP A 143 -42.33 4.20 16.40
N LEU A 144 -42.86 3.98 17.59
CA LEU A 144 -42.15 4.03 18.86
C LEU A 144 -42.06 2.64 19.52
N SER A 145 -42.43 1.55 18.83
CA SER A 145 -42.49 0.21 19.42
C SER A 145 -41.16 -0.32 19.97
N ASP A 146 -40.03 0.14 19.44
CA ASP A 146 -38.67 -0.26 19.85
C ASP A 146 -37.96 0.79 20.75
N LEU A 147 -38.71 1.78 21.26
CA LEU A 147 -38.16 2.82 22.11
C LEU A 147 -37.86 2.30 23.52
N VAL A 148 -36.59 2.22 23.90
CA VAL A 148 -36.16 1.91 25.28
C VAL A 148 -35.77 3.19 26.03
N VAL A 149 -36.61 3.62 26.97
CA VAL A 149 -36.30 4.76 27.85
C VAL A 149 -35.34 4.31 28.96
N LYS A 150 -34.11 4.85 28.95
CA LYS A 150 -33.15 4.66 30.04
C LYS A 150 -33.31 5.78 31.07
N GLY A 151 -33.93 5.45 32.22
CA GLY A 151 -33.92 6.31 33.40
C GLY A 151 -32.56 6.30 34.09
N VAL A 152 -32.23 7.38 34.80
CA VAL A 152 -31.13 7.40 35.78
C VAL A 152 -31.51 6.53 36.98
#